data_AF-A0A6L5DYT0-F1
#
_entry.id   AF-A0A6L5DYT0-F1
#
_cell.length_a   1.000
_cell.length_b   1.000
_cell.length_c   1.000
_cell.angle_alpha   90.00
_cell.angle_beta   90.00
_cell.angle_gamma   90.00
#
_symmetry.space_group_name_H-M   'P 1'
#
loop_
_entity.id
_entity.type
_entity.pdbx_description
1 polymer ?
#
loop_
_entity_poly.entity_id
_entity_poly.type
_entity_poly.pdbx_seq_one_letter_code
_entity_poly.pdbx_strand_id
1 'polypeptide(L)'
;MKNRNTKDVGENHIYAFILSNLFLFVGIFFSLNSVSEVAILFYSLSLNLFSIWVIFYSSLKKKLAHYTEYFNNLKIGILCVAAILPVFLMLIPLLVQPDLSKTLLLGLSWIVCLISKALLSNYYSWELNAEQLMNNYRMNIGDTRDAKFEELKSFIEINPDKFARYVEKSELYDDRIEDFITSKTH
;
A
#
# COMPACT_ATOMS: atom_id res chain seq x y z
N MET A 1 -1.26 27.64 7.86
CA MET A 1 -1.53 26.56 6.88
C MET A 1 -0.41 26.53 5.86
N LYS A 2 0.49 25.54 5.89
CA LYS A 2 1.48 25.36 4.81
C LYS A 2 0.74 24.85 3.57
N ASN A 3 0.90 25.60 2.49
CA ASN A 3 0.38 25.30 1.16
C ASN A 3 0.92 23.94 0.68
N ARG A 4 0.15 22.86 0.88
CA ARG A 4 0.50 21.47 0.51
C ARG A 4 -0.20 21.06 -0.80
N ASN A 5 -0.58 22.03 -1.62
CA ASN A 5 -0.96 21.80 -3.01
C ASN A 5 0.32 21.63 -3.86
N THR A 6 0.32 20.67 -4.79
CA THR A 6 1.19 20.55 -5.99
C THR A 6 2.51 19.75 -5.94
N LYS A 7 2.64 18.70 -5.13
CA LYS A 7 3.56 17.61 -5.53
C LYS A 7 2.77 16.33 -5.70
N ASP A 8 2.76 15.79 -6.92
CA ASP A 8 2.10 14.53 -7.27
C ASP A 8 2.68 13.46 -6.32
N VAL A 9 1.95 13.17 -5.24
CA VAL A 9 2.44 12.34 -4.13
C VAL A 9 2.83 10.96 -4.64
N GLY A 10 2.12 10.47 -5.67
CA GLY A 10 2.44 9.24 -6.38
C GLY A 10 3.79 9.25 -7.11
N GLU A 11 4.26 10.40 -7.61
CA GLU A 11 5.56 10.51 -8.30
C GLU A 11 6.74 10.47 -7.31
N ASN A 12 6.63 11.12 -6.14
CA ASN A 12 7.74 11.14 -5.19
C ASN A 12 8.02 9.77 -4.56
N HIS A 13 6.98 8.97 -4.33
CA HIS A 13 7.14 7.62 -3.78
C HIS A 13 7.59 6.60 -4.84
N ILE A 14 7.45 6.94 -6.14
CA ILE A 14 7.90 6.10 -7.26
C ILE A 14 9.40 5.89 -7.24
N TYR A 15 10.16 6.94 -6.92
CA TYR A 15 11.61 6.89 -7.00
C TYR A 15 12.19 6.11 -5.83
N ALA A 16 11.70 6.35 -4.62
CA ALA A 16 12.07 5.55 -3.44
C ALA A 16 11.71 4.07 -3.63
N PHE A 17 10.57 3.80 -4.27
CA PHE A 17 10.17 2.45 -4.63
C PHE A 17 11.11 1.81 -5.65
N ILE A 18 11.40 2.47 -6.77
CA ILE A 18 12.30 1.95 -7.80
C ILE A 18 13.71 1.73 -7.23
N LEU A 19 14.24 2.69 -6.45
CA LEU A 19 15.56 2.60 -5.82
C LEU A 19 15.67 1.46 -4.80
N SER A 20 14.68 1.29 -3.92
CA SER A 20 14.69 0.20 -2.92
C SER A 20 14.65 -1.18 -3.57
N ASN A 21 13.89 -1.34 -4.67
CA ASN A 21 13.89 -2.57 -5.46
C ASN A 21 15.25 -2.80 -6.15
N LEU A 22 15.88 -1.75 -6.67
CA LEU A 22 17.21 -1.80 -7.30
C LEU A 22 18.31 -2.26 -6.33
N PHE A 23 18.32 -1.78 -5.09
CA PHE A 23 19.29 -2.26 -4.08
C PHE A 23 19.09 -3.73 -3.71
N LEU A 24 17.84 -4.16 -3.58
CA LEU A 24 17.50 -5.56 -3.35
C LEU A 24 18.02 -6.47 -4.49
N PHE A 25 17.90 -6.00 -5.73
CA PHE A 25 18.39 -6.69 -6.92
C PHE A 25 19.91 -6.83 -6.96
N VAL A 26 20.64 -5.78 -6.56
CA VAL A 26 22.11 -5.85 -6.46
C VAL A 26 22.52 -6.96 -5.49
N GLY A 27 21.83 -7.09 -4.35
CA GLY A 27 22.07 -8.17 -3.39
C GLY A 27 21.82 -9.57 -3.98
N ILE A 28 20.72 -9.74 -4.73
CA ILE A 28 20.38 -11.03 -5.37
C ILE A 28 21.39 -11.39 -6.46
N PHE A 29 21.79 -10.42 -7.30
CA PHE A 29 22.75 -10.64 -8.40
C PHE A 29 24.10 -11.15 -7.90
N PHE A 30 24.61 -10.61 -6.80
CA PHE A 30 25.88 -11.07 -6.22
C PHE A 30 25.78 -12.41 -5.47
N SER A 31 24.56 -12.85 -5.12
CA SER A 31 24.35 -14.09 -4.38
C SER A 31 24.16 -15.34 -5.27
N LEU A 32 23.81 -15.17 -6.55
CA LEU A 32 23.52 -16.26 -7.47
C LEU A 32 24.62 -16.42 -8.52
N ASN A 33 25.19 -17.62 -8.64
CA ASN A 33 26.26 -17.96 -9.59
C ASN A 33 25.73 -18.35 -10.99
N SER A 34 24.52 -17.91 -11.38
CA SER A 34 23.86 -18.32 -12.62
C SER A 34 23.08 -17.18 -13.26
N VAL A 35 23.53 -16.76 -14.45
CA VAL A 35 22.90 -15.68 -15.24
C VAL A 35 21.41 -15.96 -15.50
N SER A 36 21.05 -17.24 -15.67
CA SER A 36 19.69 -17.61 -16.04
C SER A 36 18.70 -17.59 -14.87
N GLU A 37 19.18 -17.88 -13.66
CA GLU A 37 18.41 -17.75 -12.41
C GLU A 37 18.22 -16.28 -12.03
N VAL A 38 19.28 -15.49 -12.20
CA VAL A 38 19.21 -14.05 -12.01
C VAL A 38 18.18 -13.44 -12.98
N ALA A 39 18.26 -13.79 -14.27
CA ALA A 39 17.34 -13.26 -15.28
C ALA A 39 15.86 -13.56 -14.96
N ILE A 40 15.54 -14.77 -14.48
CA ILE A 40 14.15 -15.12 -14.20
C ILE A 40 13.57 -14.36 -13.01
N LEU A 41 14.40 -14.03 -12.01
CA LEU A 41 14.02 -13.18 -10.89
C LEU A 41 13.76 -11.73 -11.35
N PHE A 42 14.57 -11.21 -12.28
CA PHE A 42 14.34 -9.90 -12.91
C PHE A 42 13.05 -9.85 -13.72
N TYR A 43 12.80 -10.86 -14.55
CA TYR A 43 11.55 -10.93 -15.31
C TYR A 43 10.34 -11.03 -14.39
N SER A 44 10.44 -11.81 -13.32
CA SER A 44 9.39 -11.95 -12.33
C SER A 44 9.07 -10.65 -11.62
N LEU A 45 10.09 -9.98 -11.08
CA LEU A 45 9.86 -8.70 -10.39
C LEU A 45 9.33 -7.65 -11.36
N SER A 46 9.86 -7.57 -12.58
CA SER A 46 9.38 -6.63 -13.60
C SER A 46 7.91 -6.87 -13.94
N LEU A 47 7.51 -8.13 -14.13
CA LEU A 47 6.11 -8.50 -14.40
C LEU A 47 5.18 -8.16 -13.24
N ASN A 48 5.60 -8.48 -12.01
CA ASN A 48 4.84 -8.21 -10.79
C ASN A 48 4.65 -6.70 -10.59
N LEU A 49 5.74 -5.94 -10.69
CA LEU A 49 5.74 -4.48 -10.62
C LEU A 49 4.82 -3.89 -11.69
N PHE A 50 5.00 -4.28 -12.96
CA PHE A 50 4.20 -3.77 -14.07
C PHE A 50 2.71 -4.03 -13.85
N SER A 51 2.34 -5.24 -13.45
CA SER A 51 0.95 -5.61 -13.19
C SER A 51 0.33 -4.78 -12.06
N ILE A 52 1.06 -4.63 -10.95
CA ILE A 52 0.66 -3.83 -9.81
C ILE A 52 0.53 -2.35 -10.19
N TRP A 53 1.43 -1.84 -11.01
CA TRP A 53 1.42 -0.49 -11.55
C TRP A 53 0.20 -0.22 -12.43
N VAL A 54 -0.11 -1.12 -13.36
CA VAL A 54 -1.30 -1.03 -14.21
C VAL A 54 -2.56 -0.99 -13.35
N ILE A 55 -2.65 -1.85 -12.33
CA ILE A 55 -3.78 -1.87 -11.39
C ILE A 55 -3.86 -0.55 -10.61
N PHE A 56 -2.73 -0.03 -10.12
CA PHE A 56 -2.68 1.21 -9.35
C PHE A 56 -3.13 2.43 -10.18
N TYR A 57 -2.60 2.60 -11.39
CA TYR A 57 -2.97 3.73 -12.25
C TYR A 57 -4.42 3.67 -12.72
N SER A 58 -4.92 2.48 -13.03
CA SER A 58 -6.30 2.30 -13.48
C SER A 58 -7.34 2.54 -12.38
N SER A 59 -7.01 2.26 -11.10
CA SER A 59 -8.02 2.23 -10.03
C SER A 59 -7.81 3.21 -8.87
N LEU A 60 -6.58 3.64 -8.59
CA LEU A 60 -6.23 4.34 -7.35
C LEU A 60 -5.61 5.72 -7.56
N LYS A 61 -4.88 6.01 -8.66
CA LYS A 61 -4.14 7.28 -8.83
C LYS A 61 -4.99 8.52 -8.53
N LYS A 62 -6.18 8.61 -9.13
CA LYS A 62 -7.07 9.77 -8.98
C LYS A 62 -7.61 9.96 -7.56
N LYS A 63 -7.64 8.90 -6.75
CA LYS A 63 -8.20 8.92 -5.39
C LYS A 63 -7.19 9.37 -4.34
N LEU A 64 -5.89 9.16 -4.58
CA LEU A 64 -4.82 9.43 -3.60
C LEU A 64 -4.64 10.92 -3.29
N ALA A 65 -5.01 11.81 -4.22
CA ALA A 65 -4.96 13.25 -4.00
C ALA A 65 -5.87 13.71 -2.85
N HIS A 66 -6.86 12.90 -2.49
CA HIS A 66 -7.83 13.19 -1.44
C HIS A 66 -7.53 12.47 -0.11
N TYR A 67 -6.51 11.60 -0.09
CA TYR A 67 -6.13 10.83 1.09
C TYR A 67 -4.86 11.36 1.75
N THR A 68 -4.67 10.98 3.00
CA THR A 68 -3.49 11.28 3.81
C THR A 68 -2.23 10.71 3.19
N GLU A 69 -1.11 11.36 3.45
CA GLU A 69 0.20 10.86 3.05
C GLU A 69 0.49 9.50 3.69
N TYR A 70 0.10 9.30 4.96
CA TYR A 70 0.18 8.00 5.63
C TYR A 70 -0.56 6.90 4.85
N PHE A 71 -1.82 7.14 4.49
CA PHE A 71 -2.60 6.14 3.76
C PHE A 71 -2.04 5.86 2.36
N ASN A 72 -1.57 6.90 1.67
CA ASN A 72 -0.91 6.78 0.38
C ASN A 72 0.36 5.92 0.49
N ASN A 73 1.19 6.17 1.51
CA ASN A 73 2.38 5.39 1.82
C ASN A 73 2.05 3.94 2.17
N LEU A 74 1.00 3.70 2.96
CA LEU A 74 0.53 2.36 3.29
C LEU A 74 0.11 1.59 2.03
N LYS A 75 -0.66 2.22 1.14
CA LYS A 75 -1.11 1.58 -0.11
C LYS A 75 0.06 1.29 -1.04
N ILE A 76 0.99 2.22 -1.20
CA ILE A 76 2.20 1.99 -1.98
C ILE A 76 3.00 0.84 -1.35
N GLY A 77 3.23 0.86 -0.04
CA GLY A 77 3.94 -0.20 0.69
C GLY A 77 3.32 -1.59 0.49
N ILE A 78 2.00 -1.71 0.56
CA ILE A 78 1.28 -2.98 0.27
C ILE A 78 1.59 -3.49 -1.14
N LEU A 79 1.55 -2.60 -2.13
CA LEU A 79 1.85 -2.93 -3.52
C LEU A 79 3.32 -3.31 -3.71
N CYS A 80 4.23 -2.67 -2.98
CA CYS A 80 5.65 -3.03 -2.98
C CYS A 80 5.89 -4.44 -2.46
N VAL A 81 5.36 -4.73 -1.26
CA VAL A 81 5.53 -6.03 -0.60
C VAL A 81 4.91 -7.13 -1.46
N ALA A 82 3.72 -6.88 -2.03
CA ALA A 82 3.06 -7.85 -2.91
C ALA A 82 3.88 -8.15 -4.18
N ALA A 83 4.61 -7.19 -4.75
CA ALA A 83 5.45 -7.40 -5.93
C ALA A 83 6.71 -8.22 -5.62
N ILE A 84 7.30 -7.96 -4.45
CA ILE A 84 8.63 -8.46 -4.06
C ILE A 84 8.56 -9.84 -3.39
N LEU A 85 7.56 -10.06 -2.52
CA LEU A 85 7.42 -11.31 -1.77
C LEU A 85 7.47 -12.57 -2.67
N PRO A 86 6.77 -12.62 -3.83
CA PRO A 86 6.83 -13.77 -4.73
C PRO A 86 8.23 -14.03 -5.30
N VAL A 87 9.03 -12.98 -5.50
CA VAL A 87 10.40 -13.09 -6.04
C VAL A 87 11.33 -13.71 -5.01
N PHE A 88 11.18 -13.35 -3.73
CA PHE A 88 11.90 -14.02 -2.65
C PHE A 88 11.50 -15.48 -2.52
N LEU A 89 10.20 -15.79 -2.63
CA LEU A 89 9.71 -17.17 -2.54
C LEU A 89 10.22 -18.04 -3.70
N MET A 90 10.48 -17.45 -4.87
CA MET A 90 11.08 -18.15 -6.02
C MET A 90 12.53 -18.59 -5.80
N LEU A 91 13.25 -18.01 -4.84
CA LEU A 91 14.64 -18.44 -4.57
C LEU A 91 14.69 -19.91 -4.16
N ILE A 92 13.69 -20.40 -3.41
CA ILE A 92 13.63 -21.78 -2.95
C ILE A 92 13.58 -22.78 -4.12
N PRO A 93 12.59 -22.72 -5.03
CA PRO A 93 12.53 -23.66 -6.15
C PRO A 93 13.70 -23.48 -7.13
N LEU A 94 14.28 -22.28 -7.27
CA LEU A 94 15.49 -22.10 -8.09
C LEU A 94 16.70 -22.85 -7.52
N LEU A 95 16.86 -22.88 -6.20
CA LEU A 95 17.98 -23.56 -5.54
C LEU A 95 17.77 -25.07 -5.40
N VAL A 96 16.52 -25.52 -5.24
CA VAL A 96 16.19 -26.93 -4.94
C VAL A 96 15.76 -27.72 -6.18
N GLN A 97 15.22 -27.05 -7.21
CA GLN A 97 14.68 -27.67 -8.43
C GLN A 97 15.09 -26.86 -9.68
N PRO A 98 16.39 -26.84 -10.05
CA PRO A 98 16.89 -26.02 -11.15
C PRO A 98 16.30 -26.39 -12.53
N ASP A 99 15.83 -27.63 -12.68
CA ASP A 99 15.20 -28.13 -13.92
C ASP A 99 13.74 -27.68 -14.08
N LEU A 100 13.17 -27.00 -13.08
CA LEU A 100 11.79 -26.54 -13.13
C LEU A 100 11.61 -25.49 -14.23
N SER A 101 10.49 -25.56 -14.95
CA SER A 101 10.18 -24.64 -16.04
C SER A 101 10.18 -23.18 -15.56
N LYS A 102 11.06 -22.37 -16.16
CA LYS A 102 11.17 -20.92 -15.91
C LYS A 102 9.86 -20.18 -16.19
N THR A 103 9.12 -20.60 -17.22
CA THR A 103 7.81 -20.03 -17.55
C THR A 103 6.76 -20.35 -16.47
N LEU A 104 6.78 -21.59 -15.95
CA LEU A 104 5.92 -21.98 -14.83
C LEU A 104 6.24 -21.15 -13.58
N LEU A 105 7.53 -20.99 -13.29
CA LEU A 105 8.04 -20.18 -12.18
C LEU A 105 7.57 -18.71 -12.27
N LEU A 106 7.63 -18.11 -13.46
CA LEU A 106 7.09 -16.77 -13.70
C LEU A 106 5.58 -16.71 -13.44
N GLY A 107 4.82 -17.67 -13.99
CA GLY A 107 3.37 -17.72 -13.81
C GLY A 107 2.96 -17.86 -12.34
N LEU A 108 3.63 -18.74 -11.59
CA LEU A 108 3.39 -18.93 -10.17
C LEU A 108 3.72 -17.66 -9.38
N SER A 109 4.84 -17.01 -9.68
CA SER A 109 5.21 -15.76 -9.01
C SER A 109 4.17 -14.66 -9.23
N TRP A 110 3.68 -14.53 -10.46
CA TRP A 110 2.63 -13.58 -10.79
C TRP A 110 1.31 -13.87 -10.07
N ILE A 111 0.90 -15.14 -9.98
CA ILE A 111 -0.29 -15.53 -9.21
C ILE A 111 -0.12 -15.19 -7.72
N VAL A 112 1.03 -15.53 -7.13
CA VAL A 112 1.34 -15.23 -5.73
C VAL A 112 1.38 -13.71 -5.50
N CYS A 113 1.84 -12.91 -6.47
CA CYS A 113 1.80 -11.45 -6.41
C CYS A 113 0.36 -10.95 -6.26
N LEU A 114 -0.55 -11.43 -7.09
CA LEU A 114 -1.96 -11.01 -7.07
C LEU A 114 -2.68 -11.45 -5.79
N ILE A 115 -2.42 -12.68 -5.32
CA ILE A 115 -2.95 -13.19 -4.05
C ILE A 115 -2.42 -12.37 -2.88
N SER A 116 -1.12 -12.10 -2.84
CA SER A 116 -0.49 -11.30 -1.77
C SER A 116 -1.06 -9.89 -1.72
N LYS A 117 -1.24 -9.25 -2.89
CA LYS A 117 -1.93 -7.95 -2.97
C LYS A 117 -3.33 -8.02 -2.36
N ALA A 118 -4.12 -9.05 -2.70
CA ALA A 118 -5.48 -9.19 -2.22
C ALA A 118 -5.53 -9.40 -0.70
N LEU A 119 -4.70 -10.30 -0.18
CA LEU A 119 -4.62 -10.58 1.26
C LEU A 119 -4.18 -9.35 2.06
N LEU A 120 -3.12 -8.67 1.63
CA LEU A 120 -2.64 -7.45 2.29
C LEU A 120 -3.68 -6.33 2.20
N SER A 121 -4.36 -6.17 1.07
CA SER A 121 -5.41 -5.16 0.92
C SER A 121 -6.58 -5.41 1.86
N ASN A 122 -6.95 -6.68 2.07
CA ASN A 122 -8.01 -7.08 3.00
C ASN A 122 -7.58 -6.90 4.46
N TYR A 123 -6.32 -7.21 4.78
CA TYR A 123 -5.77 -7.00 6.12
C TYR A 123 -5.82 -5.53 6.53
N TYR A 124 -5.50 -4.61 5.60
CA TYR A 124 -5.56 -3.16 5.80
C TYR A 124 -6.89 -2.53 5.30
N SER A 125 -7.99 -3.29 5.33
CA SER A 125 -9.30 -2.80 4.91
C SER A 125 -9.88 -1.78 5.90
N TRP A 126 -9.56 -1.92 7.18
CA TRP A 126 -10.01 -0.99 8.22
C TRP A 126 -9.43 0.42 7.97
N GLU A 127 -8.15 0.53 7.66
CA GLU A 127 -7.48 1.80 7.34
C GLU A 127 -8.08 2.44 6.08
N LEU A 128 -8.46 1.63 5.08
CA LEU A 128 -9.17 2.11 3.90
C LEU A 128 -10.52 2.72 4.24
N ASN A 129 -11.30 2.06 5.11
CA ASN A 129 -12.61 2.55 5.51
C ASN A 129 -12.49 3.81 6.37
N ALA A 130 -11.53 3.84 7.31
CA ALA A 130 -11.23 5.02 8.12
C ALA A 130 -10.87 6.22 7.23
N GLU A 131 -9.96 6.03 6.27
CA GLU A 131 -9.55 7.08 5.34
C GLU A 131 -10.70 7.58 4.47
N GLN A 132 -11.54 6.68 3.96
CA GLN A 132 -12.70 7.05 3.15
C GLN A 132 -13.72 7.89 3.94
N LEU A 133 -14.03 7.49 5.17
CA LEU A 133 -14.97 8.21 6.03
C LEU A 133 -14.43 9.60 6.41
N MET A 134 -13.15 9.67 6.78
CA MET A 134 -12.49 10.95 7.08
C MET A 134 -12.43 11.87 5.86
N ASN A 135 -12.09 11.34 4.68
CA ASN A 135 -12.08 12.12 3.45
C ASN A 135 -13.48 12.65 3.13
N ASN A 136 -14.52 11.81 3.27
CA ASN A 136 -15.91 12.23 3.09
C ASN A 136 -16.31 13.33 4.08
N TYR A 137 -15.88 13.25 5.34
CA TYR A 137 -16.09 14.32 6.32
C TYR A 137 -15.36 15.61 5.94
N ARG A 138 -14.07 15.54 5.57
CA ARG A 138 -13.21 16.72 5.32
C ARG A 138 -13.52 17.45 4.02
N MET A 139 -14.04 16.75 3.02
CA MET A 139 -14.33 17.32 1.70
C MET A 139 -15.72 17.99 1.62
N ASN A 140 -16.55 17.89 2.66
CA ASN A 140 -17.89 18.48 2.72
C ASN A 140 -17.97 19.67 3.70
N ILE A 141 -19.03 20.46 3.58
CA ILE A 141 -19.31 21.65 4.43
C ILE A 141 -20.78 21.65 4.88
N GLY A 142 -21.08 22.43 5.94
CA GLY A 142 -22.45 22.60 6.47
C GLY A 142 -23.13 21.28 6.88
N ASP A 143 -24.44 21.19 6.64
CA ASP A 143 -25.26 20.03 7.02
C ASP A 143 -24.72 18.69 6.48
N THR A 144 -24.09 18.72 5.30
CA THR A 144 -23.49 17.51 4.71
C THR A 144 -22.25 17.06 5.48
N ARG A 145 -21.45 18.01 5.99
CA ARG A 145 -20.30 17.69 6.85
C ARG A 145 -20.77 17.10 8.17
N ASP A 146 -21.84 17.63 8.76
CA ASP A 146 -22.39 17.12 10.01
C ASP A 146 -22.95 15.70 9.84
N ALA A 147 -23.70 15.43 8.78
CA ALA A 147 -24.16 14.07 8.46
C ALA A 147 -22.98 13.09 8.30
N LYS A 148 -21.91 13.49 7.60
CA LYS A 148 -20.70 12.67 7.46
C LYS A 148 -19.91 12.52 8.77
N PHE A 149 -19.97 13.50 9.65
CA PHE A 149 -19.37 13.39 10.97
C PHE A 149 -20.10 12.35 11.83
N GLU A 150 -21.42 12.28 11.77
CA GLU A 150 -22.18 11.23 12.47
C GLU A 150 -21.86 9.83 11.94
N GLU A 151 -21.72 9.65 10.61
CA GLU A 151 -21.22 8.39 10.03
C GLU A 151 -19.82 8.02 10.55
N LEU A 152 -18.92 9.02 10.67
CA LEU A 152 -17.57 8.83 11.19
C LEU A 152 -17.58 8.47 12.69
N LYS A 153 -18.42 9.10 13.50
CA LYS A 153 -18.57 8.77 14.93
C LYS A 153 -18.95 7.32 15.14
N SER A 154 -19.95 6.82 14.42
CA SER A 154 -20.36 5.43 14.53
C SER A 154 -19.21 4.46 14.22
N PHE A 155 -18.32 4.82 13.29
CA PHE A 155 -17.12 4.04 13.01
C PHE A 155 -16.06 4.12 14.13
N ILE A 156 -15.84 5.31 14.69
CA ILE A 156 -14.93 5.53 15.82
C ILE A 156 -15.37 4.71 17.03
N GLU A 157 -16.67 4.67 17.34
CA GLU A 157 -17.24 3.97 18.48
C GLU A 157 -16.99 2.45 18.46
N ILE A 158 -16.81 1.85 17.27
CA ILE A 158 -16.48 0.43 17.15
C ILE A 158 -15.10 0.12 17.74
N ASN A 159 -14.12 1.02 17.58
CA ASN A 159 -12.77 0.84 18.12
C ASN A 159 -12.04 2.18 18.31
N PRO A 160 -12.34 2.92 19.40
CA PRO A 160 -11.81 4.25 19.64
C PRO A 160 -10.28 4.29 19.70
N ASP A 161 -9.65 3.31 20.37
CA ASP A 161 -8.19 3.22 20.51
C ASP A 161 -7.47 2.98 19.18
N LYS A 162 -8.05 2.15 18.30
CA LYS A 162 -7.48 1.93 16.97
C LYS A 162 -7.58 3.20 16.14
N PHE A 163 -8.70 3.93 16.26
CA PHE A 163 -8.89 5.21 15.57
C PHE A 163 -7.95 6.30 16.07
N ALA A 164 -7.78 6.45 17.40
CA ALA A 164 -6.83 7.38 18.01
C ALA A 164 -5.41 7.20 17.46
N ARG A 165 -4.91 5.95 17.47
CA ARG A 165 -3.59 5.61 16.92
C ARG A 165 -3.47 5.87 15.42
N TYR A 166 -4.57 5.75 14.67
CA TYR A 166 -4.58 6.04 13.24
C TYR A 166 -4.52 7.55 12.96
N VAL A 167 -5.26 8.35 13.72
CA VAL A 167 -5.23 9.82 13.66
C VAL A 167 -3.81 10.33 13.96
N GLU A 168 -3.18 9.79 15.01
CA GLU A 168 -1.80 10.11 15.37
C GLU A 168 -0.82 9.78 14.23
N LYS A 169 -0.90 8.56 13.67
CA LYS A 169 -0.04 8.13 12.54
C LYS A 169 -0.27 8.92 11.25
N SER A 170 -1.49 9.37 11.02
CA SER A 170 -1.87 10.12 9.81
C SER A 170 -1.64 11.62 9.93
N GLU A 171 -1.23 12.10 11.11
CA GLU A 171 -1.03 13.52 11.45
C GLU A 171 -2.25 14.39 11.10
N LEU A 172 -3.45 13.81 11.27
CA LEU A 172 -4.71 14.49 10.98
C LEU A 172 -5.31 15.08 12.24
N TYR A 173 -4.83 16.25 12.62
CA TYR A 173 -5.36 16.97 13.78
C TYR A 173 -6.65 17.72 13.40
N ASP A 174 -7.80 17.29 13.93
CA ASP A 174 -9.11 17.94 13.83
C ASP A 174 -9.76 17.93 15.21
N ASP A 175 -9.88 19.11 15.82
CA ASP A 175 -10.34 19.29 17.19
C ASP A 175 -11.65 18.55 17.49
N ARG A 176 -12.59 18.52 16.53
CA ARG A 176 -13.90 17.88 16.70
C ARG A 176 -13.79 16.35 16.74
N ILE A 177 -12.87 15.78 15.95
CA ILE A 177 -12.56 14.35 15.98
C ILE A 177 -11.81 14.01 17.27
N GLU A 178 -10.82 14.82 17.65
CA GLU A 178 -10.02 14.62 18.86
C GLU A 178 -10.88 14.66 20.12
N ASP A 179 -11.71 15.69 20.28
CA ASP A 179 -12.65 15.83 21.39
C ASP A 179 -13.55 14.60 21.51
N PHE A 180 -14.05 14.10 20.38
CA PHE A 180 -14.90 12.91 20.36
C PHE A 180 -14.13 11.65 20.76
N ILE A 181 -12.92 11.45 20.24
CA ILE A 181 -12.07 10.30 20.62
C ILE A 181 -11.77 10.34 22.12
N THR A 182 -11.33 11.49 22.65
CA THR A 182 -11.03 11.66 24.08
C THR A 182 -12.24 11.37 24.94
N SER A 183 -13.45 11.76 24.51
CA SER A 183 -14.70 11.45 25.23
C SER A 183 -15.07 9.96 25.29
N LYS A 184 -14.42 9.11 24.47
CA LYS A 184 -14.70 7.67 24.36
C LYS A 184 -13.59 6.77 24.91
N THR A 185 -12.40 7.31 25.17
CA THR A 185 -11.24 6.56 25.68
C THR A 185 -11.01 6.72 27.19
N HIS A 186 -11.92 7.41 27.89
CA HIS A 186 -12.00 7.54 29.35
C HIS A 186 -13.11 6.65 29.92
#